data_AF-A0A914YJK6-F1
#
_entry.id   AF-A0A914YJK6-F1
#
_cell.length_a   1.000
_cell.length_b   1.000
_cell.length_c   1.000
_cell.angle_alpha   90.00
_cell.angle_beta   90.00
_cell.angle_gamma   90.00
#
_symmetry.space_group_name_H-M   'P 1'
#
loop_
_entity.id
_entity.type
_entity.pdbx_description
1 polymer ?
#
loop_
_entity_poly.entity_id
_entity_poly.type
_entity_poly.pdbx_seq_one_letter_code
_entity_poly.pdbx_strand_id
1 'polypeptide(L)'
;MQILSGDKPLFICLSQSHKSENIRRLSPGYCIRVYRIPTDNESPRYTTTPRQNSFDPANSMSILTISVARGWGINYQRLFVTDMPCRYEIIFT
;
A
#
# COMPACT_ATOMS: atom_id res chain seq x y z
N MET A 1 -3.95 -11.69 -5.59
CA MET A 1 -2.86 -12.32 -4.82
C MET A 1 -3.32 -12.46 -3.37
N GLN A 2 -3.38 -13.67 -2.83
CA GLN A 2 -3.74 -13.92 -1.44
C GLN A 2 -2.47 -14.35 -0.71
N ILE A 3 -2.04 -13.58 0.29
CA ILE A 3 -0.87 -13.91 1.10
C ILE A 3 -1.37 -14.77 2.26
N LEU A 4 -0.98 -16.04 2.29
CA LEU A 4 -1.29 -16.95 3.40
C LEU A 4 -0.41 -16.58 4.60
N SER A 5 -0.85 -15.61 5.39
CA SER A 5 -0.18 -15.21 6.65
C SER A 5 -0.42 -16.22 7.80
N GLY A 6 -1.34 -17.17 7.61
CA GLY A 6 -1.83 -18.04 8.68
C GLY A 6 -2.52 -17.21 9.77
N ASP A 7 -2.16 -17.50 11.04
CA ASP A 7 -2.70 -16.83 12.23
C ASP A 7 -1.95 -15.55 12.63
N LYS A 8 -1.02 -15.08 11.79
CA LYS A 8 -0.22 -13.89 12.10
C LYS A 8 -0.81 -12.64 11.44
N PRO A 9 -0.83 -11.48 12.12
CA PRO A 9 -1.28 -10.24 11.50
C PRO A 9 -0.30 -9.80 10.40
N LEU A 10 -0.82 -9.08 9.42
CA LEU A 10 -0.02 -8.41 8.39
C LEU A 10 0.12 -6.93 8.73
N PHE A 11 1.25 -6.35 8.39
CA PHE A 11 1.49 -4.91 8.45
C PHE A 11 1.78 -4.43 7.04
N ILE A 12 0.99 -3.48 6.57
CA ILE A 12 1.01 -3.04 5.17
C ILE A 12 1.23 -1.54 5.08
N CYS A 13 2.01 -1.09 4.11
CA CYS A 13 2.18 0.31 3.76
C CYS A 13 2.05 0.46 2.25
N LEU A 14 1.23 1.41 1.78
CA LEU A 14 1.12 1.75 0.37
C LEU A 14 1.84 3.09 0.15
N SER A 15 3.00 3.05 -0.47
CA SER A 15 3.77 4.24 -0.84
C SER A 15 3.34 4.68 -2.24
N GLN A 16 2.87 5.93 -2.33
CA GLN A 16 2.57 6.63 -3.59
C GLN A 16 3.40 7.90 -3.61
N SER A 17 3.86 8.34 -4.78
CA SER A 17 4.82 9.43 -5.01
C SER A 17 4.60 10.74 -4.21
N HIS A 18 3.38 10.98 -3.68
CA HIS A 18 3.03 12.22 -2.94
C HIS A 18 2.27 12.00 -1.63
N LYS A 19 2.23 10.77 -1.09
CA LYS A 19 1.50 10.49 0.16
C LYS A 19 2.43 10.04 1.26
N SER A 20 2.16 10.53 2.47
CA SER A 20 2.82 10.06 3.68
C SER A 20 2.59 8.57 3.87
N GLU A 21 3.66 7.86 4.22
CA GLU A 21 3.62 6.44 4.51
C GLU A 21 2.70 6.20 5.71
N ASN A 22 1.64 5.41 5.50
CA ASN A 22 0.74 5.01 6.57
C ASN A 22 0.73 3.50 6.70
N ILE A 23 1.24 3.03 7.84
CA ILE A 23 1.36 1.61 8.14
C ILE A 23 0.07 1.15 8.81
N ARG A 24 -0.54 0.12 8.24
CA ARG A 24 -1.82 -0.42 8.68
C ARG A 24 -1.64 -1.86 9.13
N ARG A 25 -2.23 -2.22 10.26
CA ARG A 25 -2.30 -3.60 10.74
C ARG A 25 -3.56 -4.27 10.21
N LEU A 26 -3.41 -5.43 9.60
CA LEU A 26 -4.49 -6.31 9.16
C LEU A 26 -4.49 -7.55 10.04
N SER A 27 -5.59 -7.77 10.77
CA SER A 27 -5.77 -8.93 11.62
C SER A 27 -5.97 -10.21 10.79
N PRO A 28 -5.58 -11.39 11.31
CA PRO A 28 -5.91 -12.67 10.67
C PRO A 28 -7.40 -12.80 10.37
N GLY A 29 -7.75 -13.39 9.23
CA GLY A 29 -9.14 -13.56 8.77
C GLY A 29 -9.76 -12.34 8.08
N TYR A 30 -9.09 -11.18 8.08
CA TYR A 30 -9.55 -9.98 7.37
C TYR A 30 -8.83 -9.81 6.04
N CYS A 31 -9.51 -9.18 5.09
CA CYS A 31 -8.92 -8.77 3.82
C CYS A 31 -9.14 -7.27 3.58
N ILE A 32 -8.29 -6.70 2.72
CA ILE A 32 -8.40 -5.29 2.34
C ILE A 32 -7.98 -5.08 0.88
N ARG A 33 -8.70 -4.20 0.19
CA ARG A 33 -8.30 -3.71 -1.14
C ARG A 33 -7.24 -2.62 -0.98
N VAL A 34 -6.05 -2.88 -1.51
CA VAL A 34 -4.86 -2.01 -1.43
C VAL A 34 -4.51 -1.34 -2.76
N TYR A 35 -5.04 -1.85 -3.87
CA TYR A 35 -4.83 -1.30 -5.19
C TYR A 35 -6.10 -1.43 -6.02
N ARG A 36 -6.33 -0.44 -6.88
CA ARG A 36 -7.41 -0.42 -7.87
C ARG A 36 -6.80 -0.03 -9.21
N ILE A 37 -6.96 -0.91 -10.20
CA ILE A 37 -6.62 -0.59 -11.59
C ILE A 37 -7.61 0.49 -12.04
N PRO A 38 -7.13 1.67 -12.49
CA PRO A 38 -8.00 2.64 -13.13
C PRO A 38 -8.59 2.00 -14.39
N THR A 39 -9.92 1.94 -14.48
CA THR A 39 -10.61 1.58 -15.72
C THR A 39 -11.14 2.87 -16.33
N ASP A 40 -10.90 3.12 -17.61
CA ASP A 40 -11.30 4.35 -18.33
C ASP A 40 -12.81 4.67 -18.26
N ASN A 41 -13.63 3.73 -17.77
CA ASN A 41 -15.08 3.82 -17.70
C ASN A 41 -15.65 4.27 -16.34
N GLU A 42 -14.84 4.58 -15.33
CA GLU A 42 -15.36 5.26 -14.13
C GLU A 42 -15.48 6.77 -14.42
N SER A 43 -16.66 7.14 -14.91
CA SER A 43 -17.07 8.54 -15.02
C SER A 43 -16.85 9.24 -13.68
N PRO A 44 -16.19 10.42 -13.66
CA PRO A 44 -15.89 11.12 -12.43
C PRO A 44 -17.22 11.56 -11.81
N ARG A 45 -17.62 10.91 -10.71
CA ARG A 45 -18.69 11.41 -9.87
C ARG A 45 -18.21 12.72 -9.23
N TYR A 46 -18.55 13.81 -9.90
CA TYR A 46 -18.65 15.19 -9.41
C TYR A 46 -17.68 15.56 -8.29
N THR A 47 -16.51 16.09 -8.65
CA THR A 47 -15.90 17.21 -7.95
C THR A 47 -14.93 17.91 -8.88
N THR A 48 -15.10 19.23 -8.95
CA THR A 48 -14.55 20.16 -9.92
C THR A 48 -13.02 20.19 -9.91
N THR A 49 -12.38 19.75 -11.00
CA THR A 49 -11.27 20.40 -11.75
C THR A 49 -10.53 19.36 -12.61
N PRO A 50 -10.39 19.55 -13.94
CA PRO A 50 -9.58 18.67 -14.77
C PRO A 50 -8.13 19.13 -14.66
N ARG A 51 -7.42 18.69 -13.63
CA ARG A 51 -5.96 18.68 -13.72
C ARG A 51 -5.59 17.47 -14.56
N GLN A 52 -5.35 17.69 -15.85
CA GLN A 52 -4.46 16.85 -16.63
C GLN A 52 -3.15 16.75 -15.86
N ASN A 53 -3.05 15.78 -14.95
CA ASN A 53 -1.74 15.33 -14.49
C ASN A 53 -1.13 14.69 -15.72
N SER A 54 -0.11 15.36 -16.28
CA SER A 54 0.85 14.73 -17.17
C SER A 54 1.17 13.35 -16.59
N PHE A 55 0.92 12.31 -17.38
CA PHE A 55 1.19 10.93 -17.01
C PHE A 55 2.71 10.77 -16.89
N ASP A 56 3.26 11.17 -15.76
CA ASP A 56 4.65 10.94 -15.42
C ASP A 56 4.76 9.48 -14.94
N PRO A 57 5.46 8.61 -15.66
CA PRO A 57 5.65 7.21 -15.28
C PRO A 57 6.29 7.07 -13.88
N ALA A 58 7.03 8.09 -13.41
CA ALA A 58 7.57 8.12 -12.06
C ALA A 58 6.50 8.38 -10.99
N ASN A 59 5.36 9.00 -11.34
CA ASN A 59 4.22 9.22 -10.46
C ASN A 59 3.18 8.11 -10.46
N SER A 60 3.22 7.19 -11.43
CA SER A 60 2.24 6.10 -11.54
C SER A 60 2.57 4.88 -10.68
N MET A 61 3.84 4.71 -10.27
CA MET A 61 4.24 3.55 -9.48
C MET A 61 3.69 3.62 -8.06
N SER A 62 2.83 2.65 -7.72
CA SER A 62 2.39 2.41 -6.35
C SER A 62 3.10 1.16 -5.84
N ILE A 63 3.81 1.29 -4.72
CA ILE A 63 4.53 0.17 -4.09
C ILE A 63 3.80 -0.19 -2.80
N LEU A 64 3.47 -1.47 -2.65
CA LEU A 64 2.90 -2.03 -1.43
C LEU A 64 3.96 -2.86 -0.71
N THR A 65 4.28 -2.44 0.51
CA THR A 65 5.20 -3.15 1.39
C THR A 65 4.44 -3.90 2.46
N ILE A 66 4.78 -5.16 2.69
CA ILE A 66 4.09 -6.08 3.60
C ILE A 66 5.11 -6.76 4.51
N SER A 67 4.88 -6.68 5.82
CA SER A 67 5.57 -7.47 6.84
C SER A 67 4.61 -8.43 7.52
N VAL A 68 5.09 -9.63 7.85
CA VAL A 68 4.32 -10.65 8.56
C VAL A 68 4.64 -10.58 10.05
N ALA A 69 3.61 -10.63 10.88
CA ALA A 69 3.67 -10.69 12.35
C ALA A 69 4.23 -9.48 13.08
N ARG A 70 5.08 -8.65 12.45
CA ARG A 70 5.75 -7.52 13.10
C ARG A 70 5.57 -6.24 12.29
N GLY A 71 5.14 -5.18 12.98
CA GLY A 71 5.01 -3.83 12.43
C GLY A 71 6.31 -3.03 12.52
N TRP A 72 6.28 -1.85 11.90
CA TRP A 72 7.36 -0.88 11.93
C TRP A 72 6.80 0.56 12.02
N GLY A 73 7.67 1.54 12.28
CA GLY A 73 7.31 2.94 12.44
C GLY A 73 7.22 3.38 13.90
N ILE A 74 6.78 4.62 14.13
CA ILE A 74 6.82 5.32 15.43
C ILE A 74 6.14 4.59 16.60
N ASN A 75 5.21 3.68 16.30
CA ASN A 75 4.43 2.93 17.29
C ASN A 75 4.95 1.50 17.52
N TYR A 76 6.12 1.15 16.96
CA TYR A 76 6.68 -0.20 17.00
C TYR A 76 8.15 -0.17 17.39
N GLN A 77 8.66 -1.32 17.85
CA GLN A 77 10.06 -1.47 18.25
C GLN A 77 11.05 -1.17 17.11
N ARG A 78 10.64 -1.42 15.86
CA ARG A 78 11.46 -1.17 14.68
C ARG A 78 10.96 0.07 13.98
N LEU A 79 11.84 1.04 13.78
CA LEU A 79 11.47 2.32 13.21
C LEU A 79 11.35 2.22 11.69
N PHE A 80 12.23 1.47 11.04
CA PHE A 80 12.30 1.39 9.58
C PHE A 80 11.88 0.03 9.06
N VAL A 81 11.34 0.01 7.85
CA VAL A 81 10.95 -1.24 7.17
C VAL A 81 12.16 -2.09 6.79
N THR A 82 13.31 -1.46 6.60
CA THR A 82 14.61 -2.10 6.35
C THR A 82 15.06 -2.97 7.52
N ASP A 83 14.54 -2.73 8.73
CA ASP A 83 14.84 -3.51 9.92
C ASP A 83 14.02 -4.82 9.98
N MET A 84 13.10 -5.04 9.04
CA MET A 84 12.32 -6.29 9.00
C MET A 84 13.19 -7.45 8.51
N PRO A 85 13.17 -8.61 9.19
CA PRO A 85 13.92 -9.79 8.76
C PRO A 85 13.37 -10.38 7.45
N CYS A 86 12.09 -10.17 7.16
CA CYS A 86 11.46 -10.54 5.90
C CYS A 86 10.35 -9.54 5.57
N ARG A 87 10.29 -9.12 4.32
CA ARG A 87 9.23 -8.26 3.80
C ARG A 87 8.94 -8.59 2.34
N TYR A 88 7.71 -8.34 1.92
CA TYR A 88 7.30 -8.41 0.53
C TYR A 88 7.09 -6.99 0.01
N GLU A 89 7.59 -6.72 -1.19
CA GLU A 89 7.34 -5.48 -1.91
C GLU A 89 6.62 -5.84 -3.22
N ILE A 90 5.47 -5.21 -3.46
CA ILE A 90 4.64 -5.44 -4.64
C ILE A 90 4.58 -4.11 -5.39
N ILE A 91 5.04 -4.13 -6.63
CA ILE A 91 4.98 -2.97 -7.53
C ILE A 91 3.75 -3.14 -8.42
N PHE A 92 2.86 -2.16 -8.37
CA PHE A 92 1.72 -2.10 -9.30
C PHE A 92 2.10 -1.25 -10.51
N THR A 93 1.90 -1.83 -11.69
CA THR A 93 2.14 -1.23 -13.02
C THR A 93 0.84 -1.02 -13.77
#